data_AF-A0A0L8HPL4-F1
#
_entry.id   AF-A0A0L8HPL4-F1
#
_cell.length_a   1.000
_cell.length_b   1.000
_cell.length_c   1.000
_cell.angle_alpha   90.00
_cell.angle_beta   90.00
_cell.angle_gamma   90.00
#
_symmetry.space_group_name_H-M   'P 1'
#
loop_
_entity.id
_entity.type
_entity.pdbx_description
1 polymer ?
#
loop_
_entity_poly.entity_id
_entity_poly.type
_entity_poly.pdbx_seq_one_letter_code
_entity_poly.pdbx_strand_id
1 'polypeptide(L)'
;MSLVNYHSDFEKQKGCYTMVAEPMDIKQHLENTKNISLIQYHSDFEKQKGNVTPVADTLEMKRHTENAKNISLMHYRSDFTKLKGTATQVTVESLEMKRHAENAKNLSAHLMIGIICENRQTLTYLIVLKVITCWSQFNEVHTVIRMFKDLSPVDKLTVLEYLPTILNADT
;
A
#
# COMPACT_ATOMS: atom_id res chain seq x y z
N MET A 1 37.56 21.28 -70.41
CA MET A 1 37.85 19.83 -70.38
C MET A 1 37.41 19.22 -71.70
N SER A 2 38.34 18.61 -72.44
CA SER A 2 38.11 18.02 -73.78
C SER A 2 37.46 16.63 -73.67
N LEU A 3 36.63 16.26 -74.65
CA LEU A 3 35.94 14.95 -74.80
C LEU A 3 36.87 13.74 -74.64
N VAL A 4 38.16 13.92 -74.94
CA VAL A 4 39.21 12.91 -74.80
C VAL A 4 39.41 12.49 -73.34
N ASN A 5 39.25 13.42 -72.38
CA ASN A 5 39.39 13.09 -70.96
C ASN A 5 38.19 12.26 -70.46
N TYR A 6 36.99 12.50 -71.01
CA TYR A 6 35.80 11.74 -70.64
C TYR A 6 35.93 10.25 -71.01
N HIS A 7 36.47 9.97 -72.19
CA HIS A 7 36.67 8.58 -72.62
C HIS A 7 37.75 7.88 -71.79
N SER A 8 38.85 8.56 -71.48
CA SER A 8 39.90 7.98 -70.64
C SER A 8 39.45 7.74 -69.20
N ASP A 9 38.62 8.61 -68.65
CA ASP A 9 38.11 8.47 -67.28
C ASP A 9 37.05 7.37 -67.19
N PHE A 10 36.22 7.21 -68.23
CA PHE A 10 35.27 6.11 -68.34
C PHE A 10 35.96 4.75 -68.42
N GLU A 11 36.96 4.60 -69.29
CA GLU A 11 37.70 3.34 -69.41
C GLU A 11 38.50 2.99 -68.15
N LYS A 12 38.98 3.99 -67.39
CA LYS A 12 39.62 3.76 -66.07
C LYS A 12 38.66 3.27 -64.99
N GLN A 13 37.38 3.66 -65.04
CA GLN A 13 36.36 3.24 -64.05
C GLN A 13 35.67 1.92 -64.43
N LYS A 14 35.83 1.46 -65.66
CA LYS A 14 35.24 0.22 -66.17
C LYS A 14 35.93 -1.00 -65.55
N GLY A 15 35.39 -1.45 -64.42
CA GLY A 15 35.90 -2.61 -63.67
C GLY A 15 36.25 -2.32 -62.20
N CYS A 16 36.17 -1.06 -61.75
CA CYS A 16 36.33 -0.74 -60.34
C CYS A 16 34.96 -0.82 -59.63
N TYR A 17 34.52 -2.04 -59.32
CA TYR A 17 33.39 -2.23 -58.41
C TYR A 17 33.90 -2.06 -56.98
N THR A 18 33.66 -0.91 -56.37
CA THR A 18 33.79 -0.80 -54.91
C THR A 18 32.69 -1.65 -54.29
N MET A 19 33.07 -2.67 -53.51
CA MET A 19 32.12 -3.43 -52.69
C MET A 19 31.35 -2.42 -51.85
N VAL A 20 30.09 -2.18 -52.19
CA VAL A 20 29.22 -1.25 -51.47
C VAL A 20 29.22 -1.72 -50.03
N ALA A 21 29.81 -0.94 -49.13
CA ALA A 21 29.68 -1.15 -47.71
C ALA A 21 28.19 -1.39 -47.42
N GLU A 22 27.86 -2.53 -46.81
CA GLU A 22 26.49 -3.04 -46.71
C GLU A 22 25.49 -1.89 -46.52
N PRO A 23 24.54 -1.70 -47.46
CA PRO A 23 23.62 -0.58 -47.41
C PRO A 23 22.97 -0.48 -46.03
N MET A 24 22.80 0.73 -45.53
CA MET A 24 22.24 1.01 -44.20
C MET A 24 20.94 0.23 -43.95
N ASP A 25 20.16 0.00 -45.01
CA ASP A 25 18.94 -0.80 -44.99
C ASP A 25 19.20 -2.25 -44.57
N ILE A 26 20.24 -2.91 -45.09
CA ILE A 26 20.57 -4.30 -44.70
C ILE A 26 20.98 -4.35 -43.24
N LYS A 27 21.75 -3.37 -42.75
CA LYS A 27 22.13 -3.29 -41.33
C LYS A 27 20.91 -3.12 -40.44
N GLN A 28 20.02 -2.20 -40.80
CA GLN A 28 18.78 -1.96 -40.05
C GLN A 28 17.86 -3.19 -40.09
N HIS A 29 17.74 -3.88 -41.22
CA HIS A 29 16.99 -5.13 -41.33
C HIS A 29 17.61 -6.25 -40.49
N LEU A 30 18.94 -6.35 -40.42
CA LEU A 30 19.62 -7.36 -39.62
C LEU A 30 19.45 -7.08 -38.12
N GLU A 31 19.54 -5.82 -37.69
CA GLU A 31 19.27 -5.40 -36.32
C GLU A 31 17.81 -5.65 -35.93
N ASN A 32 16.86 -5.27 -36.80
CA ASN A 32 15.44 -5.56 -36.59
C ASN A 32 15.17 -7.06 -36.54
N THR A 33 15.80 -7.87 -37.40
CA THR A 33 15.63 -9.33 -37.41
C THR A 33 16.21 -9.98 -36.16
N LYS A 34 17.35 -9.50 -35.66
CA LYS A 34 17.92 -9.93 -34.36
C LYS A 34 16.96 -9.62 -33.22
N ASN A 35 16.40 -8.41 -33.20
CA ASN A 35 15.46 -7.95 -32.18
C ASN A 35 14.11 -8.67 -32.22
N ILE A 36 13.63 -9.04 -33.42
CA ILE A 36 12.34 -9.72 -33.63
C ILE A 36 12.45 -11.25 -33.41
N SER A 37 13.67 -11.80 -33.38
CA SER A 37 13.83 -13.25 -33.24
C SER A 37 13.25 -13.74 -31.91
N LEU A 38 12.29 -14.67 -32.02
CA LEU A 38 11.63 -15.31 -30.87
C LEU A 38 12.63 -15.96 -29.90
N ILE A 39 13.80 -16.36 -30.43
CA ILE A 39 14.91 -16.95 -29.68
C ILE A 39 15.57 -15.92 -28.77
N GLN A 40 15.78 -14.68 -29.25
CA GLN A 40 16.32 -13.60 -28.42
C GLN A 40 15.31 -13.22 -27.33
N TYR A 41 14.04 -13.11 -27.68
CA TYR A 41 12.96 -12.89 -26.71
C TYR A 41 12.92 -14.00 -25.65
N HIS A 42 12.99 -15.27 -26.06
CA HIS A 42 13.00 -16.41 -25.13
C HIS A 42 14.29 -16.44 -24.28
N SER A 43 15.44 -16.10 -24.85
CA SER A 43 16.71 -16.00 -24.13
C SER A 43 16.67 -14.88 -23.08
N ASP A 44 16.15 -13.70 -23.45
CA ASP A 44 16.06 -12.57 -22.54
C ASP A 44 14.95 -12.77 -21.50
N PHE A 45 13.88 -13.48 -21.85
CA PHE A 45 12.87 -13.96 -20.91
C PHE A 45 13.46 -14.95 -19.91
N GLU A 46 14.17 -16.00 -20.34
CA GLU A 46 14.81 -16.96 -19.42
C GLU A 46 15.91 -16.31 -18.56
N LYS A 47 16.66 -15.32 -19.09
CA LYS A 47 17.58 -14.49 -18.29
C LYS A 47 16.85 -13.66 -17.24
N GLN A 48 15.65 -13.16 -17.52
CA GLN A 48 14.84 -12.34 -16.60
C GLN A 48 13.94 -13.16 -15.68
N LYS A 49 13.63 -14.41 -16.01
CA LYS A 49 12.74 -15.33 -15.27
C LYS A 49 13.28 -15.70 -13.88
N GLY A 50 14.57 -15.48 -13.63
CA GLY A 50 15.19 -15.61 -12.30
C GLY A 50 15.37 -14.28 -11.55
N ASN A 51 15.28 -13.14 -12.24
CA ASN A 51 15.30 -11.82 -11.61
C ASN A 51 13.88 -11.48 -11.17
N VAL A 52 13.43 -12.11 -10.09
CA VAL A 52 12.40 -11.52 -9.25
C VAL A 52 13.01 -10.21 -8.77
N THR A 53 12.69 -9.09 -9.43
CA THR A 53 12.88 -7.78 -8.82
C THR A 53 12.14 -7.90 -7.49
N PRO A 54 12.81 -7.94 -6.32
CA PRO A 54 12.06 -7.81 -5.08
C PRO A 54 11.37 -6.47 -5.28
N VAL A 55 10.03 -6.48 -5.31
CA VAL A 55 9.23 -5.26 -5.30
C VAL A 55 9.94 -4.37 -4.29
N ALA A 56 10.52 -3.25 -4.74
CA ALA A 56 11.32 -2.42 -3.86
C ALA A 56 10.42 -2.16 -2.66
N ASP A 57 10.78 -2.74 -1.50
CA ASP A 57 9.93 -2.68 -0.31
C ASP A 57 9.52 -1.22 -0.19
N THR A 58 8.21 -0.97 -0.29
CA THR A 58 7.69 0.38 -0.20
C THR A 58 8.29 1.00 1.07
N LEU A 59 8.54 2.31 1.06
CA LEU A 59 9.16 2.95 2.23
C LEU A 59 8.40 2.61 3.53
N GLU A 60 7.08 2.44 3.45
CA GLU A 60 6.24 1.91 4.52
C GLU A 60 6.62 0.49 4.95
N MET A 61 6.81 -0.46 4.04
CA MET A 61 7.25 -1.82 4.36
C MET A 61 8.62 -1.85 5.05
N LYS A 62 9.56 -1.00 4.60
CA LYS A 62 10.86 -0.85 5.27
C LYS A 62 10.71 -0.33 6.70
N ARG A 63 9.88 0.70 6.89
CA ARG A 63 9.56 1.25 8.22
C ARG A 63 8.92 0.20 9.14
N HIS A 64 7.97 -0.57 8.63
CA HIS A 64 7.36 -1.66 9.40
C HIS A 64 8.37 -2.73 9.80
N THR A 65 9.26 -3.11 8.88
CA THR A 65 10.30 -4.11 9.12
C THR A 65 11.32 -3.62 10.16
N GLU A 66 11.78 -2.38 10.06
CA GLU A 66 12.68 -1.76 11.04
C GLU A 66 12.03 -1.61 12.41
N ASN A 67 10.76 -1.17 12.46
CA ASN A 67 10.01 -1.07 13.70
C ASN A 67 9.81 -2.43 14.36
N ALA A 68 9.51 -3.48 13.60
CA ALA A 68 9.39 -4.85 14.13
C ALA A 68 10.71 -5.34 14.77
N LYS A 69 11.85 -5.03 14.15
CA LYS A 69 13.18 -5.32 14.70
C LYS A 69 13.44 -4.53 15.98
N ASN A 70 13.13 -3.24 15.99
CA ASN A 70 13.33 -2.35 17.13
C ASN A 70 12.47 -2.78 18.34
N ILE A 71 11.20 -3.10 18.10
CA ILE A 71 10.29 -3.63 19.13
C ILE A 71 10.85 -4.92 19.72
N SER A 72 11.26 -5.87 18.87
CA SER A 72 11.83 -7.15 19.31
C SER A 72 13.10 -6.96 20.16
N LEU A 73 14.00 -6.06 19.74
CA LEU A 73 15.24 -5.75 20.46
C LEU A 73 14.96 -5.10 21.82
N MET A 74 14.00 -4.16 21.88
CA MET A 74 13.60 -3.54 23.14
C MET A 74 13.02 -4.56 24.13
N HIS A 75 12.16 -5.46 23.67
CA HIS A 75 11.61 -6.52 24.52
C HIS A 75 12.70 -7.47 25.00
N TYR A 76 13.61 -7.91 24.12
CA TYR A 76 14.73 -8.76 24.51
C TYR A 76 15.62 -8.09 25.56
N ARG A 77 15.99 -6.83 25.34
CA ARG A 77 16.79 -6.06 26.30
C ARG A 77 16.07 -5.91 27.64
N SER A 78 14.77 -5.60 27.62
CA SER A 78 13.95 -5.49 28.84
C SER A 78 13.95 -6.80 29.62
N ASP A 79 13.66 -7.92 28.97
CA ASP A 79 13.63 -9.23 29.62
C ASP A 79 15.01 -9.62 30.15
N PHE A 80 16.08 -9.39 29.37
CA PHE A 80 17.46 -9.61 29.81
C PHE A 80 17.82 -8.79 31.04
N THR A 81 17.44 -7.51 31.09
CA THR A 81 17.69 -6.66 32.26
C THR A 81 16.95 -7.11 33.51
N LYS A 82 15.71 -7.61 33.38
CA LYS A 82 14.93 -8.16 34.50
C LYS A 82 15.53 -9.47 35.03
N LEU A 83 16.10 -10.28 34.14
CA LEU A 83 16.74 -11.54 34.48
C LEU A 83 18.11 -11.36 35.13
N LYS A 84 18.86 -10.30 34.77
CA LYS A 84 20.21 -10.02 35.30
C LYS A 84 20.28 -9.90 36.83
N GLY A 85 19.16 -9.64 37.51
CA GLY A 85 19.07 -9.58 38.98
C GLY A 85 18.42 -10.79 39.66
N THR A 86 17.96 -11.77 38.90
CA THR A 86 17.19 -12.92 39.44
C THR A 86 18.03 -14.19 39.27
N ALA A 87 18.51 -14.77 40.38
CA ALA A 87 19.38 -15.97 40.38
C ALA A 87 18.67 -17.28 39.99
N THR A 88 17.56 -17.20 39.25
CA THR A 88 16.77 -18.35 38.82
C THR A 88 17.05 -18.61 37.35
N GLN A 89 17.42 -19.84 36.99
CA GLN A 89 17.43 -20.28 35.59
C GLN A 89 16.00 -20.19 35.05
N VAL A 90 15.70 -19.12 34.33
CA VAL A 90 14.44 -19.02 33.61
C VAL A 90 14.62 -19.70 32.26
N THR A 91 13.90 -20.81 32.06
CA THR A 91 13.87 -21.51 30.76
C THR A 91 13.19 -20.64 29.71
N VAL A 92 13.63 -20.75 28.45
CA VAL A 92 13.07 -19.97 27.32
C VAL A 92 11.55 -20.14 27.23
N GLU A 93 11.06 -21.37 27.43
CA GLU A 93 9.63 -21.70 27.43
C GLU A 93 8.81 -20.92 28.48
N SER A 94 9.38 -20.64 29.66
CA SER A 94 8.68 -19.88 30.71
C SER A 94 8.48 -18.41 30.34
N LEU A 95 9.40 -17.82 29.57
CA LEU A 95 9.30 -16.44 29.09
C LEU A 95 8.29 -16.33 27.95
N GLU A 96 8.31 -17.30 27.03
CA GLU A 96 7.35 -17.36 25.93
C GLU A 96 5.92 -17.52 26.44
N MET A 97 5.69 -18.42 27.40
CA MET A 97 4.37 -18.60 28.00
C MET A 97 3.85 -17.32 28.67
N LYS A 98 4.71 -16.55 29.35
CA LYS A 98 4.34 -15.23 29.92
C LYS A 98 3.99 -14.21 28.84
N ARG A 99 4.73 -14.18 27.72
CA ARG A 99 4.43 -13.29 26.59
C ARG A 99 3.10 -13.65 25.93
N HIS A 100 2.84 -14.95 25.72
CA HIS A 100 1.57 -15.41 25.18
C HIS A 100 0.39 -15.04 26.09
N ALA A 101 0.56 -15.18 27.40
CA ALA A 101 -0.45 -14.78 28.37
C ALA A 101 -0.73 -13.26 28.33
N GLU A 102 0.31 -12.43 28.24
CA GLU A 102 0.14 -10.98 28.16
C GLU A 102 -0.46 -10.53 26.81
N ASN A 103 -0.01 -11.11 25.70
CA ASN A 103 -0.58 -10.87 24.38
C ASN A 103 -2.07 -11.26 24.32
N ALA A 104 -2.46 -12.35 24.97
CA ALA A 104 -3.86 -12.76 25.07
C ALA A 104 -4.71 -11.75 25.84
N LYS A 105 -4.19 -11.15 26.91
CA LYS A 105 -4.87 -10.06 27.63
C LYS A 105 -5.00 -8.80 26.79
N ASN A 106 -3.94 -8.41 26.08
CA ASN A 106 -3.95 -7.24 25.21
C ASN A 106 -4.94 -7.39 24.05
N LEU A 107 -4.99 -8.58 23.46
CA LEU A 107 -5.98 -8.91 22.43
C LEU A 107 -7.40 -8.85 23.00
N SER A 108 -7.63 -9.46 24.17
CA SER A 108 -8.92 -9.40 24.87
C SER A 108 -9.34 -7.96 25.15
N ALA A 109 -8.45 -7.11 25.64
CA ALA A 109 -8.72 -5.69 25.89
C ALA A 109 -9.08 -4.92 24.61
N HIS A 110 -8.36 -5.17 23.50
CA HIS A 110 -8.67 -4.54 22.22
C HIS A 110 -10.05 -4.97 21.69
N LEU A 111 -10.38 -6.25 21.80
CA LEU A 111 -11.70 -6.78 21.41
C LEU A 111 -12.82 -6.17 22.27
N MET A 112 -12.62 -6.05 23.58
CA MET A 112 -13.59 -5.42 24.48
C MET A 112 -13.81 -3.94 24.13
N ILE A 113 -12.74 -3.19 23.84
CA ILE A 113 -12.84 -1.80 23.38
C ILE A 113 -13.60 -1.72 22.05
N GLY A 114 -13.32 -2.63 21.11
CA GLY A 114 -14.03 -2.73 19.83
C GLY A 114 -15.54 -2.95 20.02
N ILE A 115 -15.92 -3.94 20.84
CA ILE A 115 -17.32 -4.24 21.17
C ILE A 115 -17.99 -3.02 21.82
N ILE A 116 -17.33 -2.34 22.77
CA ILE A 116 -17.86 -1.13 23.41
C ILE A 116 -18.04 -0.01 22.38
N CYS A 117 -17.09 0.17 21.47
CA CYS A 117 -17.13 1.19 20.43
C CYS A 117 -18.29 0.93 19.45
N GLU A 118 -18.46 -0.31 18.99
CA GLU A 118 -19.53 -0.70 18.07
C GLU A 118 -20.91 -0.60 18.73
N ASN A 119 -21.02 -1.01 20.00
CA ASN A 119 -22.23 -0.80 20.79
C ASN A 119 -22.54 0.70 20.96
N ARG A 120 -21.53 1.54 21.21
CA ARG A 120 -21.68 2.99 21.28
C ARG A 120 -22.17 3.54 19.94
N GLN A 121 -21.55 3.17 18.83
CA GLN A 121 -21.97 3.58 17.48
C GLN A 121 -23.44 3.20 17.20
N THR A 122 -23.83 1.97 17.53
CA THR A 122 -25.23 1.50 17.39
C THR A 122 -26.20 2.34 18.22
N LEU A 123 -25.85 2.65 19.47
CA LEU A 123 -26.67 3.51 20.34
C LEU A 123 -26.78 4.93 19.79
N THR A 124 -25.68 5.53 19.31
CA THR A 124 -25.71 6.87 18.71
C THR A 124 -26.64 6.93 17.50
N TYR A 125 -26.59 5.91 16.63
CA TYR A 125 -27.46 5.81 15.46
C TYR A 125 -28.94 5.70 15.84
N LEU A 126 -29.28 4.86 16.83
CA LEU A 126 -30.66 4.73 17.32
C LEU A 126 -31.20 6.04 17.93
N ILE A 127 -30.38 6.78 18.65
CA ILE A 127 -30.77 8.09 19.23
C ILE A 127 -31.05 9.09 18.11
N VAL A 128 -30.14 9.22 17.15
CA VAL A 128 -30.31 10.12 15.99
C VAL A 128 -31.56 9.76 15.19
N LEU A 129 -31.77 8.47 14.88
CA LEU A 129 -32.98 8.01 14.19
C LEU A 129 -34.28 8.31 14.95
N LYS A 130 -34.29 8.20 16.28
CA LYS A 130 -35.46 8.55 17.10
C LYS A 130 -35.79 10.04 17.03
N VAL A 131 -34.77 10.89 17.03
CA VAL A 131 -34.93 12.34 16.90
C VAL A 131 -35.48 12.70 15.52
N ILE A 132 -34.93 12.10 14.45
CA ILE A 132 -35.38 12.32 13.06
C ILE A 132 -36.83 11.83 12.85
N THR A 133 -37.15 10.61 13.29
CA THR A 133 -38.50 10.05 13.11
C THR A 133 -39.55 10.84 13.88
N CYS A 134 -39.24 11.33 15.08
CA CYS A 134 -40.16 12.18 15.82
C CYS A 134 -40.30 13.58 15.19
N TRP A 135 -39.23 14.15 14.64
CA TRP A 135 -39.32 15.38 13.84
C TRP A 135 -40.25 15.19 12.63
N SER A 136 -40.11 14.09 11.89
CA SER A 136 -40.96 13.73 10.75
C SER A 136 -42.42 13.48 11.15
N GLN A 137 -42.66 12.84 12.30
CA GLN A 137 -44.00 12.39 12.68
C GLN A 137 -44.85 13.46 13.38
N PHE A 138 -44.24 14.40 14.09
CA PHE A 138 -44.98 15.41 14.87
C PHE A 138 -44.76 16.83 14.39
N ASN A 139 -43.66 17.15 13.70
CA ASN A 139 -43.29 18.49 13.20
C ASN A 139 -43.50 19.64 14.21
N GLU A 140 -43.57 19.32 15.50
CA GLU A 140 -43.79 20.25 16.59
C GLU A 140 -42.48 20.47 17.34
N VAL A 141 -41.96 21.70 17.24
CA VAL A 141 -40.68 22.11 17.84
C VAL A 141 -40.64 21.84 19.34
N HIS A 142 -41.77 22.00 20.05
CA HIS A 142 -41.85 21.74 21.49
C HIS A 142 -41.57 20.29 21.88
N THR A 143 -42.01 19.32 21.06
CA THR A 143 -41.82 17.88 21.31
C THR A 143 -40.36 17.47 21.08
N VAL A 144 -39.75 17.99 20.01
CA VAL A 144 -38.32 17.77 19.72
C VAL A 144 -37.43 18.37 20.80
N ILE A 145 -37.71 19.59 21.25
CA ILE A 145 -36.98 20.22 22.36
C ILE A 145 -37.14 19.44 23.66
N ARG A 146 -38.33 18.91 23.96
CA ARG A 146 -38.55 18.10 25.18
C ARG A 146 -37.69 16.84 25.16
N MET A 147 -37.72 16.07 24.07
CA MET A 147 -36.85 14.91 23.93
C MET A 147 -35.39 15.30 24.07
N PHE A 148 -34.95 16.36 23.38
CA PHE A 148 -33.57 16.82 23.48
C PHE A 148 -33.19 17.24 24.90
N LYS A 149 -34.11 17.80 25.70
CA LYS A 149 -33.87 18.12 27.12
C LYS A 149 -33.72 16.87 27.99
N ASP A 150 -34.48 15.83 27.70
CA ASP A 150 -34.49 14.56 28.44
C ASP A 150 -33.27 13.66 28.12
N LEU A 151 -32.53 13.95 27.05
CA LEU A 151 -31.27 13.26 26.71
C LEU A 151 -30.14 13.56 27.73
N SER A 152 -29.26 12.57 27.92
CA SER A 152 -28.05 12.76 28.71
C SER A 152 -27.11 13.79 28.06
N PRO A 153 -26.21 14.46 28.81
CA PRO A 153 -25.28 15.43 28.24
C PRO A 153 -24.42 14.89 27.09
N VAL A 154 -24.05 13.62 27.15
CA VAL A 154 -23.24 12.95 26.10
C VAL A 154 -24.08 12.70 24.84
N ASP A 155 -25.34 12.31 25.02
CA ASP A 155 -26.25 12.05 23.89
C ASP A 155 -26.63 13.36 23.17
N LYS A 156 -26.76 14.46 23.92
CA LYS A 156 -26.97 15.81 23.34
C LYS A 156 -25.82 16.22 22.43
N LEU A 157 -24.57 16.05 22.90
CA LEU A 157 -23.38 16.36 22.11
C LEU A 157 -23.33 15.50 20.84
N THR A 158 -23.62 14.22 20.97
CA THR A 158 -23.69 13.29 19.83
C THR A 158 -24.68 13.78 18.78
N VAL A 159 -25.92 14.10 19.16
CA VAL A 159 -26.93 14.58 18.20
C VAL A 159 -26.49 15.88 17.52
N LEU A 160 -25.82 16.79 18.23
CA LEU A 160 -25.29 18.03 17.66
C LEU A 160 -24.12 17.80 16.69
N GLU A 161 -23.25 16.81 16.95
CA GLU A 161 -22.15 16.44 16.05
C GLU A 161 -22.65 15.88 14.71
N TYR A 162 -23.76 15.14 14.72
CA TYR A 162 -24.36 14.57 13.51
C TYR A 162 -25.38 15.51 12.83
N LEU A 163 -25.75 16.62 13.48
CA LEU A 163 -26.71 17.60 12.97
C LEU A 163 -26.37 18.11 11.55
N PRO A 164 -25.12 18.46 11.20
CA PRO A 164 -24.77 18.87 9.84
C PRO A 164 -25.04 17.78 8.80
N THR A 165 -24.78 16.51 9.12
CA THR A 165 -25.03 15.38 8.22
C THR A 165 -26.52 15.16 7.98
N ILE A 166 -27.36 15.45 8.98
CA ILE A 166 -28.82 15.34 8.89
C ILE A 166 -29.39 16.48 8.03
N LEU A 167 -28.94 17.72 8.25
CA LEU A 167 -29.42 18.90 7.49
C LEU A 167 -28.95 18.93 6.03
N ASN A 168 -27.80 18.34 5.72
CA ASN A 168 -27.26 18.28 4.35
C ASN A 168 -27.87 17.16 3.49
N ALA A 169 -28.77 16.33 4.03
CA ALA A 169 -29.45 15.27 3.27
C ALA A 169 -30.67 15.75 2.46
N ASP A 170 -31.13 16.99 2.69
CA ASP A 170 -32.31 17.59 2.05
C ASP A 170 -31.98 18.66 0.97
N THR A 171 -30.72 18.73 0.50
CA THR A 171 -30.30 19.50 -0.71
C THR A 171 -29.82 18.59 -1.81
#